data_AF-A0A359BNG9-F1
#
_entry.id   AF-A0A359BNG9-F1
#
_cell.length_a   1.000
_cell.length_b   1.000
_cell.length_c   1.000
_cell.angle_alpha   90.00
_cell.angle_beta   90.00
_cell.angle_gamma   90.00
#
_symmetry.space_group_name_H-M   'P 1'
#
loop_
_entity.id
_entity.type
_entity.pdbx_description
1 polymer ?
#
loop_
_entity_poly.entity_id
_entity_poly.type
_entity_poly.pdbx_seq_one_letter_code
_entity_poly.pdbx_strand_id
1 'polypeptide(L)'
;MKSREEVVEEMQKVVAQMKIDDINDNPDSENEYFQCDACGQDACLAGSIQYGHYRLCNDCVLLAEVGFELKQLNNIEELIDKMEDKRLEADCEFLRRQESSQKN
;
A
#
# COMPACT_ATOMS: atom_id res chain seq x y z
N MET A 1 -9.87 -26.06 0.67
CA MET A 1 -10.04 -24.61 0.86
C MET A 1 -8.94 -24.18 1.81
N LYS A 2 -8.10 -23.24 1.43
CA LYS A 2 -6.99 -22.78 2.30
C LYS A 2 -7.58 -22.11 3.54
N SER A 3 -6.89 -22.18 4.67
CA SER A 3 -7.25 -21.41 5.86
C SER A 3 -6.99 -19.92 5.61
N ARG A 4 -7.55 -19.05 6.48
CA ARG A 4 -7.30 -17.62 6.39
C ARG A 4 -5.82 -17.30 6.60
N GLU A 5 -5.20 -17.99 7.54
CA GLU A 5 -3.79 -17.87 7.87
C GLU A 5 -2.92 -18.29 6.67
N GLU A 6 -3.24 -19.41 6.02
CA GLU A 6 -2.53 -19.88 4.82
C GLU A 6 -2.61 -18.86 3.68
N VAL A 7 -3.79 -18.26 3.45
CA VAL A 7 -3.95 -17.20 2.44
C VAL A 7 -3.08 -15.99 2.76
N VAL A 8 -3.08 -15.54 4.02
CA VAL A 8 -2.27 -14.38 4.44
C VAL A 8 -0.78 -14.66 4.26
N GLU A 9 -0.29 -15.82 4.69
CA GLU A 9 1.13 -16.19 4.58
C GLU A 9 1.59 -16.31 3.13
N GLU A 10 0.74 -16.85 2.25
CA GLU A 10 1.04 -16.92 0.82
C GLU A 10 1.09 -15.54 0.17
N MET A 11 0.09 -14.68 0.42
CA MET A 11 0.06 -13.34 -0.14
C MET A 11 1.22 -12.48 0.37
N GLN A 12 1.62 -12.64 1.63
CA GLN A 12 2.82 -12.00 2.18
C GLN A 12 4.07 -12.37 1.37
N LYS A 13 4.24 -13.66 1.01
CA LYS A 13 5.38 -14.11 0.20
C LYS A 13 5.33 -13.55 -1.20
N VAL A 14 4.15 -13.54 -1.83
CA VAL A 14 3.95 -13.01 -3.18
C VAL A 14 4.33 -11.53 -3.23
N VAL A 15 3.74 -10.72 -2.36
CA VAL A 15 3.92 -9.26 -2.34
C VAL A 15 5.36 -8.88 -1.95
N ALA A 16 5.99 -9.63 -1.05
CA ALA A 16 7.41 -9.44 -0.72
C ALA A 16 8.31 -9.77 -1.92
N GLN A 17 8.02 -10.87 -2.63
CA GLN A 17 8.79 -11.24 -3.83
C GLN A 17 8.61 -10.21 -4.94
N MET A 18 7.40 -9.68 -5.14
CA MET A 18 7.15 -8.61 -6.11
C MET A 18 8.03 -7.38 -5.86
N LYS A 19 8.19 -6.97 -4.60
CA LYS A 19 9.09 -5.87 -4.26
C LYS A 19 10.54 -6.19 -4.62
N ILE A 20 10.99 -7.41 -4.33
CA ILE A 20 12.35 -7.84 -4.67
C ILE A 20 12.57 -7.84 -6.19
N ASP A 21 11.60 -8.36 -6.94
CA ASP A 21 11.65 -8.43 -8.39
C ASP A 21 11.69 -7.02 -9.01
N ASP A 22 10.85 -6.09 -8.53
CA ASP A 22 10.86 -4.69 -8.96
C ASP A 22 12.21 -4.00 -8.70
N ILE A 23 12.85 -4.26 -7.55
CA ILE A 23 14.17 -3.71 -7.22
C ILE A 23 15.26 -4.31 -8.11
N ASN A 24 15.17 -5.61 -8.42
CA ASN A 24 16.13 -6.27 -9.30
C ASN A 24 16.02 -5.76 -10.75
N ASP A 25 14.78 -5.54 -11.22
CA ASP A 25 14.51 -5.06 -12.58
C ASP A 25 14.78 -3.56 -12.71
N ASN A 26 14.45 -2.78 -11.68
CA ASN A 26 14.71 -1.34 -11.59
C ASN A 26 15.16 -0.94 -10.17
N PRO A 27 16.47 -0.88 -9.89
CA PRO A 27 17.00 -0.50 -8.58
C PRO A 27 16.58 0.91 -8.12
N ASP A 28 16.30 1.83 -9.05
CA ASP A 28 15.87 3.19 -8.71
C ASP A 28 14.47 3.19 -8.07
N SER A 29 13.66 2.16 -8.31
CA SER A 29 12.31 2.03 -7.72
C SER A 29 12.31 1.93 -6.19
N GLU A 30 13.42 1.52 -5.57
CA GLU A 30 13.59 1.54 -4.12
C GLU A 30 13.69 2.98 -3.57
N ASN A 31 14.19 3.91 -4.40
CA ASN A 31 14.50 5.28 -4.03
C ASN A 31 13.54 6.32 -4.62
N GLU A 32 12.65 5.92 -5.53
CA GLU A 32 11.53 6.72 -6.01
C GLU A 32 10.33 6.55 -5.08
N TYR A 33 9.81 7.67 -4.55
CA TYR A 33 8.72 7.65 -3.58
C TYR A 33 7.44 8.25 -4.15
N PHE A 34 6.31 7.76 -3.66
CA PHE A 34 4.98 8.27 -3.96
C PHE A 34 4.09 8.17 -2.71
N GLN A 35 3.02 8.96 -2.68
CA GLN A 35 2.00 8.87 -1.64
C GLN A 35 0.98 7.78 -2.02
N CYS A 36 0.78 6.80 -1.14
CA CYS A 36 -0.18 5.73 -1.36
C CYS A 36 -1.62 6.24 -1.34
N ASP A 37 -2.40 5.93 -2.38
CA ASP A 37 -3.80 6.40 -2.48
C ASP A 37 -4.74 5.79 -1.43
N ALA A 38 -4.36 4.64 -0.87
CA ALA A 38 -5.12 3.95 0.17
C ALA A 38 -4.77 4.44 1.58
N CYS A 39 -3.50 4.39 1.99
CA CYS A 39 -3.12 4.73 3.37
C CYS A 39 -2.56 6.15 3.56
N GLY A 40 -2.34 6.91 2.49
CA GLY A 40 -1.78 8.27 2.56
C GLY A 40 -0.29 8.35 2.94
N GLN A 41 0.38 7.22 3.15
CA GLN A 41 1.79 7.19 3.52
C GLN A 41 2.70 7.28 2.30
N ASP A 42 3.83 7.96 2.43
CA ASP A 42 4.91 7.91 1.46
C ASP A 42 5.57 6.53 1.48
N ALA A 43 5.67 5.90 0.32
CA ALA A 43 6.29 4.59 0.13
C ALA A 43 7.14 4.57 -1.14
N CYS A 44 8.12 3.67 -1.19
CA CYS A 44 8.91 3.43 -2.40
C CYS A 44 8.03 2.83 -3.50
N LEU A 45 8.37 3.12 -4.76
CA LEU A 45 7.68 2.62 -5.94
C LEU A 45 7.81 1.09 -6.08
N ALA A 46 8.92 0.52 -5.60
CA ALA A 46 9.16 -0.91 -5.55
C ALA A 46 8.05 -1.66 -4.79
N GLY A 47 7.43 -2.64 -5.46
CA GLY A 47 6.34 -3.43 -4.94
C GLY A 47 4.99 -2.70 -4.89
N SER A 48 4.89 -1.51 -5.49
CA SER A 48 3.61 -0.81 -5.66
C SER A 48 2.83 -1.36 -6.85
N ILE A 49 1.51 -1.39 -6.75
CA ILE A 49 0.63 -1.79 -7.85
C ILE A 49 -0.37 -0.68 -8.15
N GLN A 50 -0.67 -0.50 -9.43
CA GLN A 50 -1.72 0.39 -9.90
C GLN A 50 -3.00 -0.39 -10.20
N TYR A 51 -4.05 -0.11 -9.43
CA TYR A 51 -5.42 -0.59 -9.63
C TYR A 51 -6.26 0.55 -10.23
N GLY A 52 -6.43 0.53 -11.55
CA GLY A 52 -7.11 1.62 -12.26
C GLY A 52 -6.35 2.94 -12.08
N HIS A 53 -6.94 3.88 -11.35
CA HIS A 53 -6.34 5.18 -11.04
C HIS A 53 -5.68 5.25 -9.66
N TYR A 54 -5.78 4.20 -8.85
CA TYR A 54 -5.20 4.14 -7.51
C TYR A 54 -3.87 3.38 -7.53
N ARG A 55 -2.80 4.00 -7.04
CA ARG A 55 -1.52 3.35 -6.78
C ARG A 55 -1.38 3.06 -5.29
N LEU A 56 -1.17 1.79 -4.98
CA LEU A 56 -1.08 1.28 -3.62
C LEU A 56 0.36 0.91 -3.29
N CYS A 57 0.81 1.25 -2.08
CA CYS A 57 2.06 0.75 -1.54
C CYS A 57 1.99 -0.77 -1.30
N ASN A 58 3.15 -1.41 -1.20
CA ASN A 58 3.27 -2.86 -1.05
C ASN A 58 2.42 -3.42 0.11
N ASP A 59 2.32 -2.72 1.24
CA ASP A 59 1.46 -3.14 2.36
C ASP A 59 -0.03 -3.06 2.03
N CYS A 60 -0.47 -2.03 1.31
CA CYS A 60 -1.87 -1.89 0.90
C CYS A 60 -2.23 -2.87 -0.23
N VAL A 61 -1.27 -3.22 -1.07
CA VAL A 61 -1.39 -4.33 -2.04
C VAL A 61 -1.68 -5.63 -1.30
N LEU A 62 -0.92 -5.94 -0.23
CA LEU A 62 -1.18 -7.13 0.58
C LEU A 62 -2.62 -7.15 1.14
N LEU A 63 -3.11 -6.02 1.65
CA LEU A 63 -4.48 -5.92 2.13
C LEU A 63 -5.51 -6.14 1.02
N ALA A 64 -5.26 -5.60 -0.17
CA ALA A 64 -6.12 -5.78 -1.34
C ALA A 64 -6.17 -7.25 -1.76
N GLU A 65 -5.01 -7.88 -1.99
CA GLU A 65 -4.91 -9.27 -2.47
C GLU A 65 -5.51 -10.27 -1.46
N VAL A 66 -5.23 -10.10 -0.16
CA VAL A 66 -5.87 -10.93 0.89
C VAL A 66 -7.37 -10.68 0.91
N GLY A 67 -7.82 -9.43 0.80
CA GLY A 67 -9.24 -9.11 0.80
C GLY A 67 -9.98 -9.69 -0.41
N PHE A 68 -9.37 -9.71 -1.59
CA PHE A 68 -9.93 -10.35 -2.78
C PHE A 68 -9.99 -11.87 -2.64
N GLU A 69 -8.90 -12.52 -2.23
CA GLU A 69 -8.83 -13.98 -2.07
C GLU A 69 -9.82 -14.48 -0.99
N LEU A 70 -9.97 -13.73 0.11
CA LEU A 70 -10.94 -14.03 1.18
C LEU A 70 -12.36 -13.54 0.88
N LYS A 71 -12.62 -12.93 -0.29
CA LYS A 71 -13.91 -12.37 -0.70
C LYS A 71 -14.48 -11.35 0.30
N GLN A 72 -13.59 -10.59 0.94
CA GLN A 72 -13.91 -9.47 1.84
C GLN A 72 -13.94 -8.12 1.12
N LEU A 73 -13.40 -8.08 -0.11
CA LEU A 73 -13.44 -6.96 -1.04
C LEU A 73 -13.93 -7.46 -2.40
N ASN A 74 -14.79 -6.69 -3.05
CA ASN A 74 -15.25 -6.99 -4.42
C ASN A 74 -14.50 -6.18 -5.48
N ASN A 75 -14.02 -4.99 -5.12
CA ASN A 75 -13.28 -4.08 -5.97
C ASN A 75 -12.31 -3.24 -5.13
N ILE A 76 -11.48 -2.43 -5.79
CA ILE A 76 -10.47 -1.65 -5.08
C ILE A 76 -11.08 -0.45 -4.35
N GLU A 77 -12.17 0.12 -4.87
CA GLU A 77 -12.87 1.25 -4.29
C GLU A 77 -13.34 0.92 -2.86
N GLU A 78 -13.81 -0.31 -2.61
CA GLU A 78 -14.16 -0.76 -1.26
C GLU A 78 -12.98 -0.73 -0.28
N LEU A 79 -11.74 -0.97 -0.74
CA LEU A 79 -10.55 -0.83 0.10
C LEU A 79 -10.26 0.65 0.36
N ILE A 80 -10.34 1.49 -0.68
CA ILE A 80 -10.10 2.93 -0.56
C ILE A 80 -11.07 3.55 0.45
N ASP A 81 -12.35 3.23 0.36
CA ASP A 81 -13.38 3.71 1.29
C ASP A 81 -13.11 3.23 2.72
N LYS A 82 -12.72 1.96 2.91
CA LYS A 82 -12.37 1.41 4.24
C LYS A 82 -11.09 2.01 4.83
N MET A 83 -10.22 2.61 4.01
CA MET A 83 -8.95 3.17 4.41
C MET A 83 -9.00 4.71 4.56
N GLU A 84 -10.15 5.33 4.31
CA GLU A 84 -10.32 6.78 4.30
C GLU A 84 -9.87 7.44 5.62
N ASP A 85 -10.27 6.89 6.77
CA ASP A 85 -9.86 7.40 8.09
C ASP A 85 -8.33 7.37 8.25
N LYS A 86 -7.69 6.27 7.85
CA LYS A 86 -6.24 6.11 7.96
C LYS A 86 -5.50 7.08 7.03
N ARG A 87 -6.02 7.30 5.82
CA ARG A 87 -5.47 8.30 4.89
C ARG A 87 -5.60 9.71 5.47
N LEU A 88 -6.75 10.04 6.04
CA LEU A 88 -6.98 11.34 6.68
C LEU A 88 -6.03 11.58 7.87
N GLU A 89 -5.77 10.54 8.67
CA GLU A 89 -4.77 10.60 9.74
C GLU A 89 -3.37 10.91 9.20
N ALA A 90 -2.95 10.23 8.13
CA ALA A 90 -1.66 10.46 7.48
C ALA A 90 -1.53 11.90 6.95
N ASP A 91 -2.57 12.42 6.30
CA ASP A 91 -2.61 13.80 5.81
C ASP A 91 -2.53 14.81 6.96
N CYS A 92 -3.23 14.56 8.07
CA CYS A 92 -3.17 15.42 9.25
C CYS A 92 -1.78 15.42 9.89
N GLU A 93 -1.13 14.25 9.99
CA GLU A 93 0.25 14.15 10.49
C GLU A 93 1.23 14.92 9.61
N PHE A 94 1.09 14.82 8.29
CA PHE A 94 1.91 15.54 7.34
C PHE A 94 1.81 17.06 7.54
N LEU A 95 0.58 17.60 7.66
CA LEU A 95 0.36 19.02 7.94
C LEU A 95 1.02 19.45 9.26
N ARG A 96 0.87 18.66 10.34
CA ARG A 96 1.50 18.97 11.64
C ARG A 96 3.03 18.99 11.57
N ARG A 97 3.63 18.08 10.79
CA ARG A 97 5.08 18.06 10.57
C ARG A 97 5.53 19.32 9.83
N GLN A 98 4.82 19.71 8.76
CA GLN A 98 5.14 20.95 8.04
C GLN A 98 5.07 22.20 8.91
N GLU A 99 4.00 22.35 9.70
CA GLU A 99 3.85 23.49 10.61
C GLU A 99 4.97 23.55 11.65
N SER A 100 5.47 22.41 12.10
CA SER A 100 6.57 22.31 13.07
C SER A 100 7.91 22.67 12.42
N SER A 101 8.15 22.23 11.19
CA SER A 101 9.36 22.56 10.43
C SER A 101 9.45 24.03 10.03
N GLN A 102 8.32 24.72 9.84
CA GLN A 102 8.30 26.15 9.51
C GLN A 102 8.52 27.08 10.72
N LYS A 103 8.42 26.55 11.96
CA LYS A 103 8.57 27.33 13.20
C LYS A 103 9.99 27.31 13.78
N ASN A 104 10.93 26.63 13.12
CA ASN A 104 12.37 26.60 13.45
C ASN A 104 13.17 27.36 12.40
#